data_AF-A0A9X0QGY0-F1
#
_entry.id   AF-A0A9X0QGY0-F1
#
_cell.length_a   1.000
_cell.length_b   1.000
_cell.length_c   1.000
_cell.angle_alpha   90.00
_cell.angle_beta   90.00
_cell.angle_gamma   90.00
#
_symmetry.space_group_name_H-M   'P 1'
#
loop_
_entity.id
_entity.type
_entity.pdbx_description
1 polymer ?
#
loop_
_entity_poly.entity_id
_entity_poly.type
_entity_poly.pdbx_seq_one_letter_code
_entity_poly.pdbx_strand_id
1 'polypeptide(L)'
;MRLSGGTLKHISNFVLPCLSLFAVSACVHAQVDVLTQHNDNLRTGANLREPMLTPANVNQAQFGMLFKQVVDDQIYTQPPVVTGVAVDGGTRDLVYVTTVNNSVYAFDANDAAAPAPVWHVNFGTPANLHSENFGCLDINGQMGIIGTPVIDKARGVLYVVALTRAGAANGPRTGFLQKLHALDLATG
;
A
#
# COMPACT_ATOMS: atom_id res chain seq x y z
N MET A 1 32.44 -76.84 -24.79
CA MET A 1 31.92 -76.04 -25.92
C MET A 1 30.43 -75.81 -25.69
N ARG A 2 30.03 -74.57 -25.34
CA ARG A 2 28.83 -73.81 -25.80
C ARG A 2 27.51 -74.62 -26.02
N LEU A 3 26.31 -74.28 -25.51
CA LEU A 3 25.66 -73.00 -25.22
C LEU A 3 24.27 -73.24 -24.54
N SER A 4 23.81 -72.25 -23.76
CA SER A 4 22.45 -71.62 -23.71
C SER A 4 21.21 -72.53 -23.54
N GLY A 5 20.30 -72.37 -22.56
CA GLY A 5 19.81 -71.14 -21.92
C GLY A 5 18.69 -70.49 -22.75
N GLY A 6 17.42 -70.74 -22.41
CA GLY A 6 16.25 -70.17 -23.11
C GLY A 6 15.03 -70.04 -22.19
N THR A 7 14.74 -68.80 -21.80
CA THR A 7 13.81 -68.34 -20.77
C THR A 7 12.39 -68.09 -21.31
N LEU A 8 11.36 -68.48 -20.54
CA LEU A 8 9.95 -68.08 -20.75
C LEU A 8 9.79 -66.56 -20.56
N LYS A 9 9.13 -65.88 -21.52
CA LYS A 9 8.72 -64.47 -21.38
C LYS A 9 7.26 -64.39 -20.90
N HIS A 10 7.04 -63.87 -19.70
CA HIS A 10 5.75 -63.40 -19.23
C HIS A 10 5.43 -62.01 -19.82
N ILE A 11 4.22 -61.84 -20.34
CA ILE A 11 3.68 -60.57 -20.83
C ILE A 11 2.92 -59.92 -19.66
N SER A 12 3.34 -58.74 -19.22
CA SER A 12 2.67 -57.94 -18.19
C SER A 12 1.86 -56.83 -18.85
N ASN A 13 0.54 -56.82 -18.64
CA ASN A 13 -0.36 -55.75 -19.06
C ASN A 13 -0.25 -54.58 -18.07
N PHE A 14 0.21 -53.42 -18.56
CA PHE A 14 0.30 -52.19 -17.78
C PHE A 14 -0.95 -51.35 -18.01
N VAL A 15 -1.83 -51.25 -17.00
CA VAL A 15 -2.99 -50.35 -17.01
C VAL A 15 -2.55 -48.99 -16.44
N LEU A 16 -2.56 -47.95 -17.28
CA LEU A 16 -2.34 -46.57 -16.84
C LEU A 16 -3.62 -46.02 -16.16
N PRO A 17 -3.56 -45.46 -14.95
CA PRO A 17 -4.68 -44.71 -14.40
C PRO A 17 -4.71 -43.31 -15.00
N CYS A 18 -5.87 -42.92 -15.53
CA CYS A 18 -6.15 -41.57 -16.00
C CYS A 18 -6.28 -40.64 -14.78
N LEU A 19 -5.26 -39.82 -14.53
CA LEU A 19 -5.24 -38.82 -13.47
C LEU A 19 -6.04 -37.60 -13.94
N SER A 20 -7.32 -37.52 -13.58
CA SER A 20 -8.19 -36.38 -13.87
C SER A 20 -7.74 -35.15 -13.08
N LEU A 21 -7.20 -34.15 -13.78
CA LEU A 21 -6.78 -32.87 -13.23
C LEU A 21 -8.02 -32.00 -12.94
N PHE A 22 -8.50 -31.98 -11.70
CA PHE A 22 -9.49 -30.98 -11.26
C PHE A 22 -8.78 -29.63 -11.14
N ALA A 23 -8.93 -28.78 -12.16
CA ALA A 23 -8.52 -27.39 -12.08
C ALA A 23 -9.45 -26.65 -11.11
N VAL A 24 -9.01 -26.48 -9.86
CA VAL A 24 -9.65 -25.56 -8.92
C VAL A 24 -9.40 -24.14 -9.45
N SER A 25 -10.41 -23.55 -10.11
CA SER A 25 -10.38 -22.11 -10.41
C SER A 25 -10.44 -21.36 -9.09
N ALA A 26 -9.29 -20.93 -8.60
CA ALA A 26 -9.25 -19.93 -7.54
C ALA A 26 -9.86 -18.64 -8.11
N CYS A 27 -10.94 -18.16 -7.50
CA CYS A 27 -11.47 -16.83 -7.80
C CYS A 27 -10.40 -15.82 -7.40
N VAL A 28 -9.69 -15.26 -8.40
CA VAL A 28 -8.80 -14.12 -8.18
C VAL A 28 -9.70 -12.92 -7.90
N HIS A 29 -9.84 -12.57 -6.62
CA HIS A 29 -10.55 -11.37 -6.23
C HIS A 29 -9.66 -10.18 -6.55
N ALA A 30 -10.07 -9.38 -7.54
CA ALA A 30 -9.38 -8.14 -7.84
C ALA A 30 -9.49 -7.22 -6.63
N GLN A 31 -8.36 -6.97 -5.96
CA GLN A 31 -8.28 -5.97 -4.91
C GLN A 31 -8.70 -4.61 -5.46
N VAL A 32 -9.35 -3.81 -4.61
CA VAL A 32 -9.96 -2.54 -4.99
C VAL A 32 -8.98 -1.42 -4.68
N ASP A 33 -8.64 -0.62 -5.69
CA ASP A 33 -7.85 0.58 -5.46
C ASP A 33 -8.65 1.64 -4.68
N VAL A 34 -7.96 2.39 -3.82
CA VAL A 34 -8.46 3.56 -3.13
C VAL A 34 -7.58 4.73 -3.55
N LEU A 35 -7.97 5.41 -4.64
CA LEU A 35 -7.10 6.40 -5.31
C LEU A 35 -7.24 7.82 -4.78
N THR A 36 -8.26 8.09 -3.98
CA THR A 36 -8.53 9.42 -3.42
C THR A 36 -9.29 9.28 -2.11
N GLN A 37 -9.41 10.39 -1.38
CA GLN A 37 -10.20 10.43 -0.15
C GLN A 37 -11.64 10.03 -0.43
N HIS A 38 -12.23 9.23 0.46
CA HIS A 38 -13.58 8.68 0.30
C HIS A 38 -13.79 7.86 -1.00
N ASN A 39 -12.74 7.15 -1.42
CA ASN A 39 -12.72 6.06 -2.40
C ASN A 39 -12.97 6.45 -3.86
N ASP A 40 -13.81 7.45 -4.13
CA ASP A 40 -14.19 7.85 -5.49
C ASP A 40 -14.39 9.37 -5.62
N ASN A 41 -14.56 9.85 -6.84
CA ASN A 41 -14.73 11.28 -7.13
C ASN A 41 -16.05 11.88 -6.58
N LEU A 42 -17.06 11.04 -6.31
CA LEU A 42 -18.30 11.45 -5.64
C LEU A 42 -18.14 11.45 -4.11
N ARG A 43 -16.99 11.00 -3.59
CA ARG A 43 -16.64 10.96 -2.17
C ARG A 43 -17.64 10.15 -1.35
N THR A 44 -18.12 9.03 -1.89
CA THR A 44 -19.13 8.20 -1.24
C THR A 44 -18.64 7.52 0.03
N GLY A 45 -17.34 7.23 0.13
CA GLY A 45 -16.75 6.48 1.24
C GLY A 45 -17.13 4.99 1.24
N ALA A 46 -17.73 4.47 0.17
CA ALA A 46 -18.16 3.09 0.08
C ALA A 46 -17.17 2.24 -0.74
N ASN A 47 -16.93 1.00 -0.32
CA ASN A 47 -16.36 -0.05 -1.18
C ASN A 47 -17.44 -1.09 -1.48
N LEU A 48 -18.20 -0.87 -2.55
CA LEU A 48 -19.28 -1.78 -2.97
C LEU A 48 -18.77 -3.07 -3.63
N ARG A 49 -17.44 -3.23 -3.72
CA ARG A 49 -16.78 -4.39 -4.30
C ARG A 49 -16.07 -5.26 -3.26
N GLU A 50 -16.32 -5.03 -1.96
CA GLU A 50 -15.79 -5.84 -0.85
C GLU A 50 -16.46 -7.23 -0.79
N PRO A 51 -15.73 -8.33 -1.05
CA PRO A 51 -16.33 -9.67 -1.09
C PRO A 51 -15.97 -10.53 0.13
N MET A 52 -14.99 -10.12 0.95
CA MET A 52 -14.40 -10.95 1.99
C MET A 52 -15.02 -10.66 3.36
N LEU A 53 -15.15 -9.39 3.72
CA LEU A 53 -15.70 -8.98 5.01
C LEU A 53 -17.23 -8.92 4.96
N THR A 54 -17.86 -9.55 5.95
CA THR A 54 -19.32 -9.59 6.14
C THR A 54 -19.65 -9.35 7.61
N PRO A 55 -20.88 -8.89 7.93
CA PRO A 55 -21.29 -8.75 9.33
C PRO A 55 -21.14 -10.04 10.16
N ALA A 56 -21.22 -11.21 9.53
CA ALA A 56 -21.07 -12.50 10.21
C ALA A 56 -19.61 -12.80 10.60
N ASN A 57 -18.62 -12.36 9.81
CA ASN A 57 -17.21 -12.70 10.02
C ASN A 57 -16.36 -11.56 10.60
N VAL A 58 -16.89 -10.35 10.73
CA VAL A 58 -16.27 -9.26 11.51
C VAL A 58 -16.55 -9.48 12.99
N ASN A 59 -15.87 -10.48 13.57
CA ASN A 59 -15.97 -10.85 14.98
C ASN A 59 -14.57 -11.22 15.53
N GLN A 60 -14.43 -11.28 16.86
CA GLN A 60 -13.13 -11.47 17.53
C GLN A 60 -12.42 -12.79 17.16
N ALA A 61 -13.14 -13.80 16.66
CA ALA A 61 -12.55 -15.08 16.29
C ALA A 61 -11.93 -15.07 14.87
N GLN A 62 -12.34 -14.13 14.01
CA GLN A 62 -12.02 -14.15 12.58
C GLN A 62 -11.44 -12.82 12.07
N PHE A 63 -11.64 -11.73 12.80
CA PHE A 63 -11.17 -10.40 12.43
C PHE A 63 -10.22 -9.85 13.50
N GLY A 64 -9.05 -9.40 13.07
CA GLY A 64 -8.01 -8.90 13.94
C GLY A 64 -6.91 -8.15 13.19
N MET A 65 -5.97 -7.58 13.94
CA MET A 65 -4.82 -6.86 13.38
C MET A 65 -3.88 -7.83 12.67
N LEU A 66 -3.57 -7.56 11.40
CA LEU A 66 -2.62 -8.34 10.61
C LEU A 66 -1.17 -7.91 10.90
N PHE A 67 -0.90 -6.61 10.89
CA PHE A 67 0.40 -6.03 11.18
C PHE A 67 0.26 -4.56 11.58
N LYS A 68 1.37 -3.96 12.01
CA LYS A 68 1.48 -2.52 12.33
C LYS A 68 2.81 -2.00 11.81
N GLN A 69 2.80 -0.76 11.32
CA GLN A 69 3.99 -0.05 10.86
C GLN A 69 4.17 1.21 11.69
N VAL A 70 5.44 1.57 11.96
CA VAL A 70 5.79 2.79 12.69
C VAL A 70 6.07 3.90 11.69
N VAL A 71 5.49 5.07 11.94
CA VAL A 71 5.76 6.31 11.20
C VAL A 71 6.31 7.38 12.15
N ASP A 72 6.81 8.47 11.58
CA ASP A 72 7.54 9.50 12.32
C ASP A 72 6.67 10.50 13.09
N ASP A 73 5.40 10.67 12.73
CA ASP A 73 4.46 11.55 13.43
C ASP A 73 2.99 11.17 13.11
N GLN A 74 2.05 11.99 13.58
CA GLN A 74 0.61 11.82 13.44
C GLN A 74 0.17 11.73 11.98
N ILE A 75 -0.86 10.92 11.75
CA ILE A 75 -1.51 10.72 10.45
C ILE A 75 -2.89 11.38 10.50
N TYR A 76 -3.09 12.43 9.69
CA TYR A 76 -4.40 13.10 9.54
C TYR A 76 -5.14 12.70 8.25
N THR A 77 -4.47 11.93 7.40
CA THR A 77 -4.94 11.56 6.07
C THR A 77 -5.53 10.16 6.05
N GLN A 78 -6.57 9.93 5.25
CA GLN A 78 -6.89 8.58 4.78
C GLN A 78 -5.73 8.07 3.92
N PRO A 79 -5.11 6.90 4.22
CA PRO A 79 -4.10 6.28 3.37
C PRO A 79 -4.74 5.74 2.07
N PRO A 80 -4.33 6.22 0.88
CA PRO A 80 -4.74 5.60 -0.38
C PRO A 80 -3.99 4.27 -0.62
N VAL A 81 -4.61 3.38 -1.39
CA VAL A 81 -4.11 2.04 -1.72
C VAL A 81 -4.14 1.84 -3.23
N VAL A 82 -3.06 1.30 -3.79
CA VAL A 82 -2.97 0.93 -5.21
C VAL A 82 -2.48 -0.48 -5.36
N THR A 83 -3.20 -1.25 -6.14
CA THR A 83 -2.87 -2.63 -6.44
C THR A 83 -1.99 -2.75 -7.67
N GLY A 84 -1.10 -3.74 -7.67
CA GLY A 84 -0.33 -4.10 -8.86
C GLY A 84 0.75 -3.10 -9.29
N VAL A 85 1.36 -2.37 -8.36
CA VAL A 85 2.48 -1.46 -8.64
C VAL A 85 3.74 -2.26 -8.89
N ALA A 86 4.43 -2.01 -10.00
CA ALA A 86 5.74 -2.60 -10.27
C ALA A 86 6.80 -1.85 -9.48
N VAL A 87 7.47 -2.52 -8.55
CA VAL A 87 8.57 -2.01 -7.73
C VAL A 87 9.81 -2.88 -7.96
N ASP A 88 10.95 -2.47 -7.38
CA ASP A 88 12.12 -3.35 -7.40
C ASP A 88 11.81 -4.66 -6.65
N GLY A 89 12.20 -5.80 -7.24
CA GLY A 89 11.86 -7.11 -6.70
C GLY A 89 10.41 -7.58 -6.91
N GLY A 90 9.63 -6.92 -7.79
CA GLY A 90 8.39 -7.47 -8.35
C GLY A 90 7.17 -6.55 -8.23
N THR A 91 5.99 -7.14 -8.30
CA THR A 91 4.72 -6.39 -8.20
C THR A 91 4.20 -6.43 -6.76
N ARG A 92 3.76 -5.29 -6.24
CA ARG A 92 3.20 -5.13 -4.89
C ARG A 92 1.91 -4.32 -4.91
N ASP A 93 1.05 -4.55 -3.93
CA ASP A 93 -0.01 -3.60 -3.60
C ASP A 93 0.56 -2.65 -2.55
N LEU A 94 0.46 -1.35 -2.79
CA LEU A 94 1.07 -0.33 -1.95
C LEU A 94 0.00 0.49 -1.23
N VAL A 95 0.22 0.70 0.07
CA VAL A 95 -0.49 1.69 0.87
C VAL A 95 0.43 2.89 1.10
N TYR A 96 -0.06 4.09 0.79
CA TYR A 96 0.70 5.32 0.99
C TYR A 96 0.25 6.02 2.26
N VAL A 97 1.18 6.28 3.16
CA VAL A 97 0.91 6.92 4.45
C VAL A 97 1.63 8.25 4.51
N THR A 98 0.91 9.30 4.89
CA THR A 98 1.50 10.64 5.03
C THR A 98 1.36 11.16 6.45
N THR A 99 2.35 11.89 6.92
CA THR A 99 2.39 12.40 8.30
C THR A 99 2.48 13.93 8.34
N VAL A 100 2.12 14.48 9.50
CA VAL A 100 2.28 15.90 9.79
C VAL A 100 3.75 16.35 9.83
N ASN A 101 4.71 15.41 9.82
CA ASN A 101 6.14 15.70 9.66
C ASN A 101 6.60 15.82 8.20
N ASN A 102 5.67 15.98 7.25
CA ASN A 102 5.94 16.03 5.81
C ASN A 102 6.56 14.75 5.23
N SER A 103 6.38 13.61 5.89
CA SER A 103 6.81 12.31 5.37
C SER A 103 5.71 11.67 4.52
N VAL A 104 6.15 10.96 3.48
CA VAL A 104 5.35 10.04 2.65
C VAL A 104 6.05 8.69 2.67
N TYR A 105 5.33 7.66 3.07
CA TYR A 105 5.78 6.27 3.09
C TYR A 105 4.96 5.46 2.09
N ALA A 106 5.59 4.57 1.34
CA ALA A 106 4.91 3.47 0.68
C ALA A 106 5.22 2.17 1.40
N PHE A 107 4.21 1.51 1.94
CA PHE A 107 4.34 0.18 2.54
C PHE A 107 3.69 -0.87 1.63
N ASP A 108 4.24 -2.08 1.66
CA ASP A 108 3.56 -3.25 1.11
C ASP A 108 2.27 -3.49 1.91
N ALA A 109 1.13 -3.55 1.23
CA ALA A 109 -0.17 -3.73 1.85
C ALA A 109 -0.42 -5.19 2.31
N ASN A 110 0.40 -6.14 1.85
CA ASN A 110 0.18 -7.57 2.07
C ASN A 110 1.32 -8.26 2.85
N ASP A 111 2.49 -7.63 2.99
CA ASP A 111 3.64 -8.24 3.67
C ASP A 111 3.76 -7.81 5.15
N ALA A 112 3.22 -8.64 6.04
CA ALA A 112 3.31 -8.46 7.49
C ALA A 112 4.74 -8.63 8.05
N ALA A 113 5.65 -9.25 7.30
CA ALA A 113 7.02 -9.51 7.72
C ALA A 113 7.99 -8.41 7.28
N ALA A 114 7.59 -7.49 6.41
CA ALA A 114 8.40 -6.35 5.97
C ALA A 114 8.31 -5.20 6.99
N PRO A 115 9.37 -4.93 7.80
CA PRO A 115 9.33 -3.88 8.81
C PRO A 115 9.64 -2.48 8.24
N ALA A 116 10.09 -2.42 6.98
CA ALA A 116 10.52 -1.19 6.33
C ALA A 116 9.56 -0.83 5.19
N PRO A 117 9.36 0.47 4.92
CA PRO A 117 8.65 0.88 3.73
C PRO A 117 9.42 0.47 2.47
N VAL A 118 8.71 0.28 1.36
CA VAL A 118 9.30 0.12 0.02
C VAL A 118 10.12 1.37 -0.32
N TRP A 119 9.58 2.55 0.00
CA TRP A 119 10.30 3.81 -0.09
C TRP A 119 9.72 4.83 0.90
N HIS A 120 10.53 5.85 1.21
CA HIS A 120 10.17 6.96 2.10
C HIS A 120 10.76 8.27 1.58
N VAL A 121 9.95 9.32 1.54
CA VAL A 121 10.34 10.69 1.16
C VAL A 121 9.91 11.66 2.27
N ASN A 122 10.74 12.65 2.58
CA ASN A 122 10.39 13.75 3.48
C ASN A 122 10.63 15.10 2.78
N PHE A 123 9.63 15.99 2.79
CA PHE A 123 9.72 17.30 2.12
C PHE A 123 10.38 18.41 2.96
N GLY A 124 11.00 18.05 4.08
CA GLY A 124 11.67 18.96 5.00
C GLY A 124 10.75 19.49 6.10
N THR A 125 11.25 20.47 6.84
CA THR A 125 10.64 20.94 8.09
C THR A 125 9.19 21.41 7.89
N PRO A 126 8.22 20.80 8.61
CA PRO A 126 6.82 21.21 8.58
C PRO A 126 6.59 22.56 9.28
N ALA A 127 5.39 23.10 9.15
CA ALA A 127 4.97 24.18 10.03
C ALA A 127 4.80 23.70 11.47
N ASN A 128 4.78 24.65 12.39
CA ASN A 128 4.35 24.41 13.76
C ASN A 128 3.13 25.28 14.07
N LEU A 129 2.07 24.70 14.62
CA LEU A 129 0.83 25.41 14.87
C LEU A 129 0.97 26.57 15.83
N HIS A 130 1.89 26.45 16.80
CA HIS A 130 2.17 27.49 17.77
C HIS A 130 3.06 28.61 17.23
N SER A 131 3.67 28.44 16.05
CA SER A 131 4.60 29.43 15.50
C SER A 131 3.94 30.63 14.81
N GLU A 132 2.66 30.54 14.42
CA GLU A 132 2.03 31.57 13.56
C GLU A 132 0.57 31.92 13.92
N ASN A 133 0.16 31.76 15.17
CA ASN A 133 -1.25 32.00 15.57
C ASN A 133 -2.26 31.26 14.68
N PHE A 134 -1.94 30.03 14.26
CA PHE A 134 -2.92 29.21 13.58
C PHE A 134 -4.09 28.97 14.54
N GLY A 135 -5.31 29.40 14.15
CA GLY A 135 -6.51 29.27 14.97
C GLY A 135 -7.09 27.85 15.04
N CYS A 136 -6.33 26.84 14.62
CA CYS A 136 -6.75 25.45 14.58
C CYS A 136 -6.32 24.74 15.88
N LEU A 137 -7.29 24.20 16.62
CA LEU A 137 -7.05 23.44 17.86
C LEU A 137 -7.09 21.93 17.65
N ASP A 138 -7.47 21.48 16.46
CA ASP A 138 -7.67 20.06 16.14
C ASP A 138 -6.36 19.34 15.78
N ILE A 139 -5.27 20.09 15.64
CA ILE A 139 -3.93 19.58 15.36
C ILE A 139 -3.00 20.08 16.47
N ASN A 140 -2.08 19.24 16.92
CA ASN A 140 -1.12 19.59 17.97
C ASN A 140 0.31 19.41 17.46
N GLY A 141 1.16 20.42 17.67
CA GLY A 141 2.57 20.40 17.28
C GLY A 141 2.79 20.73 15.80
N GLN A 142 3.31 19.75 15.06
CA GLN A 142 3.67 19.92 13.66
C GLN A 142 2.44 19.96 12.74
N MET A 143 2.53 20.71 11.65
CA MET A 143 1.51 20.80 10.61
C MET A 143 2.19 20.78 9.24
N GLY A 144 2.31 19.58 8.70
CA GLY A 144 2.84 19.29 7.37
C GLY A 144 1.76 18.82 6.42
N ILE A 145 1.82 17.56 6.02
CA ILE A 145 0.79 16.93 5.17
C ILE A 145 -0.41 16.57 6.04
N ILE A 146 -1.55 17.20 5.75
CA ILE A 146 -2.83 16.96 6.45
C ILE A 146 -3.96 16.62 5.47
N GLY A 147 -3.76 16.82 4.18
CA GLY A 147 -4.71 16.47 3.13
C GLY A 147 -4.38 15.10 2.53
N THR A 148 -5.38 14.23 2.39
CA THR A 148 -5.20 12.94 1.73
C THR A 148 -4.65 13.09 0.32
N PRO A 149 -3.57 12.36 -0.02
CA PRO A 149 -3.03 12.35 -1.37
C PRO A 149 -4.03 11.84 -2.41
N VAL A 150 -3.80 12.18 -3.68
CA VAL A 150 -4.59 11.68 -4.82
C VAL A 150 -3.66 10.94 -5.77
N ILE A 151 -4.12 9.79 -6.26
CA ILE A 151 -3.35 8.93 -7.15
C ILE A 151 -3.93 8.97 -8.55
N ASP A 152 -3.05 9.22 -9.52
CA ASP A 152 -3.28 8.92 -10.92
C ASP A 152 -2.59 7.59 -11.28
N LYS A 153 -3.35 6.50 -11.20
CA LYS A 153 -2.84 5.15 -11.47
C LYS A 153 -2.39 4.98 -12.92
N ALA A 154 -3.04 5.67 -13.87
CA ALA A 154 -2.69 5.56 -15.29
C ALA A 154 -1.34 6.23 -15.58
N ARG A 155 -1.03 7.33 -14.87
CA ARG A 155 0.27 7.99 -14.95
C ARG A 155 1.33 7.42 -14.01
N GLY A 156 0.92 6.62 -13.03
CA GLY A 156 1.83 6.12 -12.00
C GLY A 156 2.27 7.20 -11.01
N VAL A 157 1.39 8.18 -10.70
CA VAL A 157 1.76 9.34 -9.89
C VAL A 157 0.90 9.47 -8.64
N LEU A 158 1.54 9.74 -7.50
CA LEU A 158 0.93 10.20 -6.26
C LEU A 158 1.10 11.72 -6.14
N TYR A 159 0.00 12.45 -5.99
CA TYR A 159 0.00 13.88 -5.74
C TYR A 159 -0.25 14.17 -4.27
N VAL A 160 0.60 15.00 -3.67
CA VAL A 160 0.54 15.35 -2.24
C VAL A 160 0.83 16.84 -2.03
N VAL A 161 0.15 17.46 -1.07
CA VAL A 161 0.40 18.85 -0.67
C VAL A 161 1.12 18.86 0.69
N ALA A 162 2.32 19.42 0.72
CA ALA A 162 3.12 19.58 1.93
C ALA A 162 3.21 21.06 2.33
N LEU A 163 2.99 21.36 3.61
CA LEU A 163 3.25 22.68 4.17
C LEU A 163 4.69 22.72 4.69
N THR A 164 5.55 23.46 3.99
CA THR A 164 6.98 23.55 4.31
C THR A 164 7.34 24.94 4.78
N ARG A 165 8.25 25.05 5.75
CA ARG A 165 8.78 26.35 6.15
C ARG A 165 9.54 27.02 5.00
N ALA A 166 9.23 28.27 4.73
CA ALA A 166 9.90 29.10 3.75
C ALA A 166 11.16 29.71 4.36
N GLY A 167 12.32 29.53 3.70
CA GLY A 167 13.58 30.14 4.09
C GLY A 167 14.29 29.45 5.27
N ALA A 168 15.51 29.93 5.56
CA ALA A 168 16.25 29.52 6.76
C ALA A 168 15.54 30.04 8.02
N ALA A 169 15.79 29.40 9.17
CA ALA A 169 15.07 29.71 10.38
C ALA A 169 15.11 31.18 10.83
N ASN A 170 16.15 31.91 10.39
CA ASN A 170 16.40 33.33 10.65
C ASN A 170 16.64 34.12 9.34
N GLY A 171 16.14 33.65 8.20
CA GLY A 171 16.32 34.30 6.90
C GLY A 171 15.29 35.41 6.63
N PRO A 172 15.54 36.33 5.67
CA PRO A 172 14.67 37.48 5.37
C PRO A 172 13.31 37.08 4.75
N ARG A 173 13.13 35.81 4.38
CA ARG A 173 11.83 35.22 4.05
C ARG A 173 11.44 34.29 5.20
N THR A 174 10.57 34.77 6.08
CA THR A 174 9.94 33.97 7.13
C THR A 174 8.51 33.67 6.70
N GLY A 175 8.08 32.41 6.75
CA GLY A 175 6.69 32.02 6.45
C GLY A 175 6.56 30.54 6.11
N PHE A 176 5.41 30.14 5.55
CA PHE A 176 5.13 28.77 5.14
C PHE A 176 4.60 28.73 3.71
N LEU A 177 4.98 27.68 2.96
CA LEU A 177 4.57 27.44 1.59
C LEU A 177 3.87 26.09 1.51
N GLN A 178 2.63 26.10 1.04
CA GLN A 178 1.98 24.89 0.54
C GLN A 178 2.54 24.59 -0.84
N LYS A 179 3.09 23.39 -1.01
CA LYS A 179 3.65 22.92 -2.28
C LYS A 179 2.95 21.65 -2.70
N LEU A 180 2.50 21.63 -3.95
CA LEU A 180 2.06 20.39 -4.60
C LEU A 180 3.29 19.64 -5.10
N HIS A 181 3.37 18.37 -4.74
CA HIS A 181 4.39 17.44 -5.17
C HIS A 181 3.76 16.30 -5.98
N ALA A 182 4.52 15.77 -6.93
CA ALA A 182 4.18 14.60 -7.71
C ALA A 182 5.30 13.58 -7.49
N LEU A 183 4.94 12.39 -7.02
CA LEU A 183 5.83 11.29 -6.69
C LEU A 183 5.52 10.12 -7.61
N ASP A 184 6.55 9.40 -8.04
CA ASP A 184 6.35 8.12 -8.71
C ASP A 184 5.83 7.08 -7.70
N LEU A 185 4.81 6.29 -8.07
CA LEU A 185 4.22 5.31 -7.15
C LEU A 185 5.23 4.25 -6.68
N ALA A 186 6.19 3.88 -7.52
CA ALA A 186 7.15 2.83 -7.24
C ALA A 186 8.40 3.31 -6.50
N THR A 187 8.78 4.59 -6.65
CA THR A 187 10.06 5.09 -6.13
C THR A 187 9.99 6.31 -5.23
N GLY A 188 8.85 7.01 -5.20
CA GLY A 188 8.75 8.33 -4.56
C GLY A 188 9.25 9.46 -5.44
#